data_AF-A0A2V9Z150-F1
#
_entry.id   AF-A0A2V9Z150-F1
#
_cell.length_a   1.000
_cell.length_b   1.000
_cell.length_c   1.000
_cell.angle_alpha   90.00
_cell.angle_beta   90.00
_cell.angle_gamma   90.00
#
_symmetry.space_group_name_H-M   'P 1'
#
loop_
_entity.id
_entity.type
_entity.pdbx_description
1 polymer ?
#
loop_
_entity_poly.entity_id
_entity_poly.type
_entity_poly.pdbx_seq_one_letter_code
_entity_poly.pdbx_strand_id
1 'polypeptide(L)'
;MPAILRQPLTLSTPASPLGFIPTDWYPSALAVNGNDLLIATAKGQGTGPNNGTSELVIEKRHREHPYIPTLLRGSLARVNFRNAVENISELTRAVEDDNLVHSDPGKIEFRSGQNPIRHVIYIIKENRTYDQILGDLKVGNGDPSLTLYGEDITPNEHKLALQFGVLDNFYDSGEVSGDGHVWSTAAITSDYNEKTWQIAYRSKERTYDFQGTVADEYPLEHDQPDIDDPATGFLWGNLAHNSRGLAYRDYGEFISGEWCSPKRKGSASPKQGTPHADGQQCSRNSVAKGEPLPPNVGQPHGSPSPWRWAVPLVRRMVATKAELRDHFDPLFPDFNTDYPDQLRADEFLNEFAGFVHAREEHKGTELPNFVLLYLPDDHTGGTRPGGPKPAASVADNDLALGRVVEAVSRSPYWDDTAIFVLEDDAQDGADHVDAHRSIAFVVSKYSPGSPQQPFIAHQFYTTVNMVHTMESLLGLPPMNQNDANAPLMAPLFAGPGNQSPFSADLRNRDNGLIYQVNPPKAAGAQQSQKMDFSHPDAAPAAQLNAVLWHDRKGSAPMPAPRHSVFAEANRNRKNTPEPSKLEMLKP
;
A
#
# COMPACT_ATOMS: atom_id res chain seq x y z
N MET A 1 5.18 -40.71 -27.74
CA MET A 1 4.66 -39.34 -27.64
C MET A 1 3.75 -39.10 -28.83
N PRO A 2 2.50 -38.63 -28.68
CA PRO A 2 1.70 -38.21 -29.82
C PRO A 2 2.36 -37.01 -30.50
N ALA A 3 2.35 -36.99 -31.83
CA ALA A 3 3.09 -36.06 -32.67
C ALA A 3 2.62 -34.58 -32.61
N ILE A 4 1.58 -34.27 -31.82
CA ILE A 4 0.96 -32.93 -31.77
C ILE A 4 1.78 -31.92 -30.95
N LEU A 5 2.70 -32.36 -30.08
CA LEU A 5 3.31 -31.49 -29.06
C LEU A 5 4.83 -31.23 -29.24
N ARG A 6 5.38 -31.47 -30.43
CA ARG A 6 6.75 -31.07 -30.79
C ARG A 6 6.78 -30.04 -31.92
N GLN A 7 5.79 -29.14 -31.96
CA GLN A 7 5.97 -27.96 -32.78
C GLN A 7 6.93 -27.02 -32.05
N PRO A 8 8.07 -26.61 -32.65
CA PRO A 8 8.83 -25.51 -32.11
C PRO A 8 7.88 -24.31 -32.01
N LEU A 9 7.84 -23.65 -30.85
CA LEU A 9 7.13 -22.40 -30.67
C LEU A 9 7.75 -21.37 -31.64
N THR A 10 7.16 -21.24 -32.82
CA THR A 10 7.51 -20.16 -33.74
C THR A 10 6.77 -18.92 -33.25
N LEU A 11 7.51 -17.88 -32.87
CA LEU A 11 7.03 -16.57 -32.40
C LEU A 11 6.04 -15.85 -33.34
N SER A 12 5.73 -16.43 -34.51
CA SER A 12 4.88 -15.82 -35.54
C SER A 12 3.37 -16.00 -35.35
N THR A 13 2.93 -16.84 -34.40
CA THR A 13 1.49 -17.03 -34.09
C THR A 13 1.28 -17.10 -32.59
N PRO A 14 0.30 -16.36 -32.02
CA PRO A 14 -0.07 -16.48 -30.62
C PRO A 14 -0.43 -17.94 -30.31
N ALA A 15 0.29 -18.56 -29.37
CA ALA A 15 -0.06 -19.88 -28.91
C ALA A 15 -1.17 -19.76 -27.85
N SER A 16 -2.35 -20.30 -28.15
CA SER A 16 -3.39 -20.44 -27.12
C SER A 16 -3.04 -21.60 -26.19
N PRO A 17 -3.16 -21.44 -24.85
CA PRO A 17 -2.94 -22.54 -23.94
C PRO A 17 -3.98 -23.64 -24.18
N LEU A 18 -3.60 -24.90 -23.95
CA LEU A 18 -4.56 -26.02 -23.94
C LEU A 18 -5.52 -25.95 -22.75
N GLY A 19 -5.13 -25.23 -21.70
CA GLY A 19 -5.86 -24.97 -20.47
C GLY A 19 -4.89 -24.62 -19.34
N PHE A 20 -5.40 -24.53 -18.11
CA PHE A 20 -4.64 -24.11 -16.94
C PHE A 20 -4.56 -25.24 -15.91
N ILE A 21 -3.47 -25.26 -15.13
CA ILE A 21 -3.23 -26.21 -14.03
C ILE A 21 -3.16 -25.37 -12.74
N PRO A 22 -3.97 -25.67 -11.71
CA PRO A 22 -3.87 -24.99 -10.43
C PRO A 22 -2.49 -25.12 -9.81
N THR A 23 -1.99 -24.02 -9.25
CA THR A 23 -0.75 -23.97 -8.50
C THR A 23 -0.97 -23.21 -7.21
N ASP A 24 -0.03 -23.36 -6.28
CA ASP A 24 0.13 -22.38 -5.19
C ASP A 24 0.56 -21.00 -5.75
N TRP A 25 0.63 -20.00 -4.89
CA TRP A 25 0.85 -18.60 -5.28
C TRP A 25 2.25 -18.36 -5.88
N TYR A 26 2.24 -17.67 -7.03
CA TYR A 26 3.41 -17.26 -7.81
C TYR A 26 4.31 -18.44 -8.24
N PRO A 27 3.85 -19.27 -9.20
CA PRO A 27 4.66 -20.34 -9.79
C PRO A 27 5.87 -19.75 -10.54
N SER A 28 7.07 -20.01 -10.03
CA SER A 28 8.30 -19.31 -10.44
C SER A 28 9.26 -20.19 -11.25
N ALA A 29 9.15 -21.51 -11.16
CA ALA A 29 9.93 -22.44 -11.97
C ALA A 29 9.17 -23.73 -12.29
N LEU A 30 9.42 -24.27 -13.48
CA LEU A 30 8.84 -25.51 -13.98
C LEU A 30 9.95 -26.44 -14.48
N ALA A 31 9.83 -27.74 -14.21
CA ALA A 31 10.73 -28.76 -14.77
C ALA A 31 9.96 -30.03 -15.14
N VAL A 32 10.35 -30.69 -16.23
CA VAL A 32 9.76 -31.98 -16.64
C VAL A 32 10.74 -33.11 -16.39
N ASN A 33 10.31 -34.13 -15.66
CA ASN A 33 11.08 -35.36 -15.45
C ASN A 33 10.22 -36.59 -15.78
N GLY A 34 10.53 -37.25 -16.90
CA GLY A 34 9.74 -38.39 -17.37
C GLY A 34 8.29 -37.97 -17.72
N ASN A 35 7.31 -38.47 -16.95
CA ASN A 35 5.90 -38.10 -17.09
C ASN A 35 5.46 -37.07 -16.03
N ASP A 36 6.37 -36.53 -15.23
CA ASP A 36 6.06 -35.59 -14.16
C ASP A 36 6.41 -34.16 -14.58
N LEU A 37 5.49 -33.24 -14.30
CA LEU A 37 5.71 -31.81 -14.25
C LEU A 37 5.96 -31.43 -12.78
N LEU A 38 7.14 -30.91 -12.50
CA LEU A 38 7.52 -30.32 -11.22
C LEU A 38 7.26 -28.83 -11.29
N ILE A 39 6.54 -28.31 -10.30
CA ILE A 39 6.13 -26.91 -10.19
C ILE A 39 6.69 -26.37 -8.89
N ALA A 40 7.58 -25.38 -8.97
CA ALA A 40 8.05 -24.64 -7.81
C ALA A 40 7.32 -23.30 -7.74
N THR A 41 6.81 -22.96 -6.56
CA THR A 41 6.16 -21.68 -6.27
C THR A 41 6.99 -20.89 -5.28
N ALA A 42 7.01 -19.56 -5.38
CA ALA A 42 7.81 -18.73 -4.48
C ALA A 42 7.03 -18.31 -3.21
N LYS A 43 5.71 -18.11 -3.34
CA LYS A 43 4.86 -17.58 -2.25
C LYS A 43 4.02 -18.67 -1.56
N GLY A 44 3.87 -19.84 -2.20
CA GLY A 44 3.19 -20.99 -1.60
C GLY A 44 1.74 -20.68 -1.23
N GLN A 45 1.37 -20.93 0.02
CA GLN A 45 -0.02 -20.78 0.50
C GLN A 45 -0.29 -19.45 1.23
N GLY A 46 0.65 -18.49 1.18
CA GLY A 46 0.57 -17.23 1.93
C GLY A 46 1.17 -17.33 3.35
N THR A 47 0.84 -16.34 4.20
CA THR A 47 1.54 -16.07 5.47
C THR A 47 0.78 -16.49 6.71
N GLY A 48 -0.53 -16.20 6.79
CA GLY A 48 -1.30 -16.35 8.02
C GLY A 48 -0.89 -15.33 9.10
N PRO A 49 -1.40 -15.50 10.33
CA PRO A 49 -1.21 -14.54 11.43
C PRO A 49 0.22 -14.53 11.97
N ASN A 50 0.70 -13.37 12.43
CA ASN A 50 2.07 -13.18 12.92
C ASN A 50 2.18 -12.73 14.40
N ASN A 51 1.15 -13.00 15.21
CA ASN A 51 1.00 -12.48 16.58
C ASN A 51 1.12 -13.49 17.76
N GLY A 52 1.78 -14.65 17.65
CA GLY A 52 1.60 -15.77 18.60
C GLY A 52 2.84 -16.51 19.12
N THR A 53 2.71 -17.32 20.18
CA THR A 53 3.79 -18.22 20.64
C THR A 53 3.89 -19.47 19.73
N SER A 54 4.96 -19.64 18.95
CA SER A 54 5.20 -20.85 18.15
C SER A 54 5.65 -22.06 19.00
N GLU A 55 4.97 -23.19 18.80
CA GLU A 55 5.64 -24.49 18.72
C GLU A 55 5.59 -24.98 17.26
N LEU A 56 6.70 -24.86 16.53
CA LEU A 56 7.02 -25.70 15.39
C LEU A 56 8.17 -26.66 15.76
N VAL A 57 7.94 -27.95 15.52
CA VAL A 57 8.84 -29.05 15.94
C VAL A 57 10.01 -29.28 14.96
N ILE A 58 10.05 -28.60 13.80
CA ILE A 58 10.90 -29.01 12.68
C ILE A 58 12.14 -28.12 12.43
N GLU A 59 12.17 -26.85 12.83
CA GLU A 59 13.35 -25.99 12.62
C GLU A 59 14.12 -25.72 13.91
N LYS A 60 15.15 -26.55 14.17
CA LYS A 60 16.03 -26.43 15.35
C LYS A 60 17.03 -25.28 15.29
N ARG A 61 17.01 -24.41 14.27
CA ARG A 61 17.96 -23.29 14.13
C ARG A 61 17.29 -22.09 13.49
N HIS A 62 17.32 -20.97 14.20
CA HIS A 62 16.76 -19.64 13.90
C HIS A 62 15.29 -19.47 14.31
N ARG A 63 15.10 -18.71 15.41
CA ARG A 63 13.81 -18.08 15.71
C ARG A 63 13.67 -16.96 14.69
N GLU A 64 13.05 -17.22 13.54
CA GLU A 64 12.82 -16.21 12.52
C GLU A 64 11.85 -15.16 13.05
N HIS A 65 12.04 -13.91 12.68
CA HIS A 65 11.22 -12.76 13.08
C HIS A 65 9.98 -12.71 12.15
N PRO A 66 8.73 -12.65 12.64
CA PRO A 66 7.55 -13.00 11.84
C PRO A 66 7.03 -11.82 11.00
N TYR A 67 7.82 -11.51 9.99
CA TYR A 67 7.55 -10.55 8.93
C TYR A 67 7.07 -11.28 7.66
N ILE A 68 6.22 -10.67 6.83
CA ILE A 68 5.70 -11.25 5.58
C ILE A 68 6.76 -12.06 4.80
N PRO A 69 7.96 -11.52 4.46
CA PRO A 69 8.98 -12.25 3.69
C PRO A 69 9.54 -13.50 4.38
N THR A 70 9.45 -13.60 5.70
CA THR A 70 9.88 -14.78 6.47
C THR A 70 8.77 -15.82 6.63
N LEU A 71 7.53 -15.39 6.46
CA LEU A 71 6.33 -16.23 6.57
C LEU A 71 5.99 -16.86 5.21
N LEU A 72 6.35 -16.20 4.10
CA LEU A 72 6.23 -16.75 2.76
C LEU A 72 7.17 -17.95 2.58
N ARG A 73 6.57 -19.13 2.37
CA ARG A 73 7.29 -20.37 2.10
C ARG A 73 6.94 -20.86 0.71
N GLY A 74 7.95 -21.03 -0.14
CA GLY A 74 7.77 -21.67 -1.43
C GLY A 74 7.36 -23.14 -1.31
N SER A 75 6.67 -23.67 -2.33
CA SER A 75 6.27 -25.07 -2.40
C SER A 75 6.81 -25.77 -3.65
N LEU A 76 6.90 -27.10 -3.59
CA LEU A 76 7.22 -27.94 -4.76
C LEU A 76 6.09 -28.95 -4.95
N ALA A 77 5.35 -28.81 -6.05
CA ALA A 77 4.32 -29.76 -6.46
C ALA A 77 4.85 -30.69 -7.57
N ARG A 78 4.40 -31.94 -7.54
CA ARG A 78 4.64 -32.92 -8.60
C ARG A 78 3.29 -33.32 -9.20
N VAL A 79 3.11 -33.03 -10.48
CA VAL A 79 1.91 -33.34 -11.23
C VAL A 79 2.26 -34.35 -12.31
N ASN A 80 1.51 -35.44 -12.44
CA ASN A 80 1.67 -36.30 -13.61
C ASN A 80 1.14 -35.56 -14.85
N PHE A 81 2.04 -35.19 -15.76
CA PHE A 81 1.73 -34.35 -16.93
C PHE A 81 0.69 -35.00 -17.85
N ARG A 82 0.71 -36.32 -18.03
CA ARG A 82 -0.29 -37.00 -18.87
C ARG A 82 -1.68 -36.94 -18.24
N ASN A 83 -1.76 -37.21 -16.94
CA ASN A 83 -3.01 -37.10 -16.19
C ASN A 83 -3.54 -35.66 -16.22
N ALA A 84 -2.67 -34.66 -16.07
CA ALA A 84 -3.07 -33.25 -16.15
C ALA A 84 -3.64 -32.89 -17.53
N VAL A 85 -3.02 -33.35 -18.62
CA VAL A 85 -3.53 -33.11 -19.97
C VAL A 85 -4.87 -33.84 -20.21
N GLU A 86 -5.02 -35.06 -19.70
CA GLU A 86 -6.28 -35.83 -19.79
C GLU A 86 -7.44 -35.15 -19.04
N ASN A 87 -7.15 -34.45 -17.95
CA ASN A 87 -8.14 -33.74 -17.12
C ASN A 87 -8.08 -32.21 -17.27
N ILE A 88 -7.47 -31.70 -18.34
CA ILE A 88 -7.15 -30.27 -18.46
C ILE A 88 -8.38 -29.37 -18.37
N SER A 89 -9.54 -29.82 -18.85
CA SER A 89 -10.79 -29.06 -18.77
C SER A 89 -11.29 -28.88 -17.33
N GLU A 90 -11.12 -29.89 -16.48
CA GLU A 90 -11.50 -29.80 -15.06
C GLU A 90 -10.52 -28.91 -14.29
N LEU A 91 -9.22 -29.08 -14.54
CA LEU A 91 -8.17 -28.25 -13.95
C LEU A 91 -8.31 -26.78 -14.35
N THR A 92 -8.64 -26.50 -15.61
CA THR A 92 -8.90 -25.15 -16.12
C THR A 92 -10.09 -24.54 -15.39
N ARG A 93 -11.18 -25.29 -15.22
CA ARG A 93 -12.35 -24.81 -14.48
C ARG A 93 -12.00 -24.46 -13.03
N ALA A 94 -11.18 -25.26 -12.37
CA ALA A 94 -10.72 -24.95 -11.02
C ALA A 94 -9.94 -23.62 -10.97
N VAL A 95 -9.00 -23.41 -11.92
CA VAL A 95 -8.26 -22.13 -12.01
C VAL A 95 -9.20 -20.96 -12.27
N GLU A 96 -10.13 -21.10 -13.20
CA GLU A 96 -11.09 -20.04 -13.54
C GLU A 96 -12.04 -19.72 -12.38
N ASP A 97 -12.49 -20.72 -11.64
CA ASP A 97 -13.35 -20.56 -10.46
C ASP A 97 -12.56 -19.90 -9.30
N ASP A 98 -11.33 -20.35 -9.02
CA ASP A 98 -10.47 -19.81 -7.96
C ASP A 98 -10.04 -18.36 -8.23
N ASN A 99 -9.92 -17.97 -9.50
CA ASN A 99 -9.59 -16.59 -9.93
C ASN A 99 -10.83 -15.77 -10.31
N LEU A 100 -12.04 -16.27 -10.01
CA LEU A 100 -13.30 -15.57 -10.23
C LEU A 100 -13.58 -15.15 -11.69
N VAL A 101 -12.96 -15.83 -12.67
CA VAL A 101 -13.03 -15.47 -14.11
C VAL A 101 -14.46 -15.45 -14.65
N HIS A 102 -15.33 -16.32 -14.12
CA HIS A 102 -16.75 -16.40 -14.52
C HIS A 102 -17.71 -15.75 -13.51
N SER A 103 -17.18 -15.13 -12.47
CA SER A 103 -18.00 -14.45 -11.46
C SER A 103 -18.37 -13.05 -11.93
N ASP A 104 -19.58 -12.60 -11.62
CA ASP A 104 -19.96 -11.20 -11.78
C ASP A 104 -19.26 -10.38 -10.67
N PRO A 105 -18.34 -9.45 -11.00
CA PRO A 105 -17.70 -8.59 -10.00
C PRO A 105 -18.68 -7.69 -9.24
N GLY A 106 -19.94 -7.65 -9.70
CA GLY A 106 -21.02 -6.87 -9.12
C GLY A 106 -21.09 -5.46 -9.70
N LYS A 107 -22.04 -4.68 -9.19
CA LYS A 107 -22.23 -3.27 -9.56
C LYS A 107 -22.50 -2.44 -8.33
N ILE A 108 -22.07 -1.19 -8.37
CA ILE A 108 -22.37 -0.21 -7.32
C ILE A 108 -23.76 0.37 -7.59
N GLU A 109 -24.73 0.00 -6.77
CA GLU A 109 -26.11 0.51 -6.86
C GLU A 109 -26.35 1.63 -5.84
N PHE A 110 -26.26 2.87 -6.30
CA PHE A 110 -26.67 4.03 -5.50
C PHE A 110 -28.20 4.08 -5.38
N ARG A 111 -28.73 4.54 -4.24
CA ARG A 111 -30.18 4.67 -4.04
C ARG A 111 -30.87 5.63 -5.01
N SER A 112 -30.12 6.59 -5.56
CA SER A 112 -30.58 7.48 -6.64
C SER A 112 -30.82 6.75 -7.96
N GLY A 113 -30.29 5.53 -8.12
CA GLY A 113 -30.31 4.76 -9.37
C GLY A 113 -29.24 5.19 -10.39
N GLN A 114 -28.41 6.18 -10.07
CA GLN A 114 -27.32 6.68 -10.92
C GLN A 114 -26.07 6.91 -10.09
N ASN A 115 -24.89 6.68 -10.67
CA ASN A 115 -23.62 6.98 -10.03
C ASN A 115 -23.45 8.51 -9.90
N PRO A 116 -23.47 9.06 -8.67
CA PRO A 116 -23.27 10.48 -8.41
C PRO A 116 -21.79 10.86 -8.38
N ILE A 117 -20.88 9.89 -8.18
CA ILE A 117 -19.45 10.14 -8.00
C ILE A 117 -18.83 10.63 -9.31
N ARG A 118 -18.13 11.75 -9.23
CA ARG A 118 -17.36 12.40 -10.30
C ARG A 118 -15.88 12.50 -9.96
N HIS A 119 -15.55 12.48 -8.68
CA HIS A 119 -14.21 12.64 -8.16
C HIS A 119 -13.85 11.47 -7.24
N VAL A 120 -12.67 10.93 -7.44
CA VAL A 120 -12.02 9.96 -6.54
C VAL A 120 -10.77 10.63 -5.98
N ILE A 121 -10.66 10.68 -4.66
CA ILE A 121 -9.41 11.04 -3.98
C ILE A 121 -8.86 9.75 -3.39
N TYR A 122 -7.66 9.36 -3.79
CA TYR A 122 -7.00 8.16 -3.35
C TYR A 122 -5.79 8.54 -2.51
N ILE A 123 -5.71 8.04 -1.29
CA ILE A 123 -4.67 8.38 -0.32
C ILE A 123 -3.87 7.12 -0.01
N ILE A 124 -2.58 7.15 -0.31
CA ILE A 124 -1.63 6.10 0.05
C ILE A 124 -0.88 6.54 1.31
N LYS A 125 -0.73 5.64 2.26
CA LYS A 125 0.02 5.79 3.50
C LYS A 125 1.07 4.67 3.66
N GLU A 126 1.75 4.59 4.81
CA GLU A 126 2.82 3.63 5.07
C GLU A 126 2.63 2.68 6.28
N ASN A 127 2.68 1.38 5.95
CA ASN A 127 3.17 0.27 6.77
C ASN A 127 2.44 0.00 8.09
N ARG A 128 1.12 -0.24 8.08
CA ARG A 128 0.40 -0.57 9.33
C ARG A 128 -0.57 -1.74 9.21
N THR A 129 -0.48 -2.69 10.14
CA THR A 129 -1.53 -3.71 10.25
C THR A 129 -2.80 -3.15 10.86
N TYR A 130 -3.92 -3.83 10.57
CA TYR A 130 -5.22 -3.52 11.17
C TYR A 130 -5.13 -3.45 12.69
N ASP A 131 -4.54 -4.45 13.33
CA ASP A 131 -4.48 -4.49 14.79
C ASP A 131 -3.57 -3.43 15.43
N GLN A 132 -2.53 -2.95 14.72
CA GLN A 132 -1.66 -1.89 15.22
C GLN A 132 -2.39 -0.56 15.43
N ILE A 133 -3.38 -0.28 14.57
CA ILE A 133 -4.17 0.95 14.59
C ILE A 133 -5.55 0.71 15.20
N LEU A 134 -6.35 -0.17 14.62
CA LEU A 134 -7.77 -0.39 14.97
C LEU A 134 -7.98 -1.61 15.88
N GLY A 135 -6.92 -2.23 16.40
CA GLY A 135 -7.06 -3.38 17.30
C GLY A 135 -7.85 -3.07 18.58
N ASP A 136 -7.84 -1.82 19.07
CA ASP A 136 -8.61 -1.39 20.24
C ASP A 136 -10.04 -0.91 19.91
N LEU A 137 -10.42 -0.89 18.63
CA LEU A 137 -11.78 -0.60 18.18
C LEU A 137 -12.75 -1.62 18.76
N LYS A 138 -13.86 -1.16 19.34
CA LYS A 138 -14.81 -2.03 20.07
C LYS A 138 -15.71 -2.88 19.17
N VAL A 139 -15.61 -2.70 17.86
CA VAL A 139 -16.39 -3.38 16.83
C VAL A 139 -15.45 -3.92 15.76
N GLY A 140 -15.93 -4.88 14.97
CA GLY A 140 -15.09 -5.61 14.03
C GLY A 140 -14.18 -6.62 14.72
N ASN A 141 -13.28 -7.20 13.95
CA ASN A 141 -12.35 -8.22 14.41
C ASN A 141 -10.99 -7.60 14.78
N GLY A 142 -10.87 -6.90 15.91
CA GLY A 142 -9.59 -6.32 16.38
C GLY A 142 -9.01 -7.02 17.61
N ASP A 143 -7.68 -7.07 17.73
CA ASP A 143 -6.96 -7.50 18.94
C ASP A 143 -6.27 -6.32 19.67
N PRO A 144 -6.86 -5.83 20.79
CA PRO A 144 -6.31 -4.70 21.54
C PRO A 144 -4.92 -4.96 22.14
N SER A 145 -4.51 -6.22 22.25
CA SER A 145 -3.18 -6.56 22.79
C SER A 145 -2.05 -6.15 21.85
N LEU A 146 -2.33 -6.05 20.55
CA LEU A 146 -1.38 -5.71 19.50
C LEU A 146 -1.35 -4.21 19.16
N THR A 147 -2.37 -3.46 19.56
CA THR A 147 -2.51 -2.03 19.26
C THR A 147 -1.32 -1.21 19.76
N LEU A 148 -0.63 -0.54 18.83
CA LEU A 148 0.47 0.38 19.12
C LEU A 148 -0.02 1.83 19.13
N TYR A 149 -0.91 2.18 18.20
CA TYR A 149 -1.36 3.54 17.94
C TYR A 149 -2.89 3.58 17.87
N GLY A 150 -3.55 3.24 19.00
CA GLY A 150 -5.00 3.23 19.14
C GLY A 150 -5.64 4.63 19.16
N GLU A 151 -6.88 4.74 19.63
CA GLU A 151 -7.68 5.98 19.57
C GLU A 151 -7.00 7.21 20.21
N ASP A 152 -6.10 7.00 21.18
CA ASP A 152 -5.34 8.08 21.79
C ASP A 152 -4.32 8.73 20.83
N ILE A 153 -3.83 7.97 19.86
CA ILE A 153 -2.87 8.40 18.84
C ILE A 153 -3.55 8.69 17.49
N THR A 154 -4.51 7.84 17.07
CA THR A 154 -5.19 7.91 15.77
C THR A 154 -6.71 8.19 15.89
N PRO A 155 -7.13 9.26 16.58
CA PRO A 155 -8.55 9.54 16.80
C PRO A 155 -9.33 9.80 15.50
N ASN A 156 -8.69 10.28 14.42
CA ASN A 156 -9.39 10.53 13.16
C ASN A 156 -9.69 9.22 12.42
N GLU A 157 -8.72 8.32 12.29
CA GLU A 157 -8.89 7.00 11.67
C GLU A 157 -9.95 6.16 12.39
N HIS A 158 -9.95 6.19 13.72
CA HIS A 158 -11.02 5.57 14.53
C HIS A 158 -12.41 6.15 14.22
N LYS A 159 -12.51 7.48 14.09
CA LYS A 159 -13.77 8.14 13.74
C LYS A 159 -14.19 7.86 12.31
N LEU A 160 -13.24 7.77 11.37
CA LEU A 160 -13.50 7.42 9.98
C LEU A 160 -14.09 6.00 9.88
N ALA A 161 -13.47 5.02 10.57
CA ALA A 161 -13.96 3.65 10.64
C ALA A 161 -15.41 3.60 11.17
N LEU A 162 -15.68 4.27 12.30
CA LEU A 162 -17.00 4.25 12.91
C LEU A 162 -18.07 4.98 12.08
N GLN A 163 -17.70 6.04 11.37
CA GLN A 163 -18.64 6.85 10.62
C GLN A 163 -18.96 6.28 9.24
N PHE A 164 -17.96 5.82 8.50
CA PHE A 164 -18.06 5.48 7.08
C PHE A 164 -17.98 3.98 6.79
N GLY A 165 -17.53 3.18 7.76
CA GLY A 165 -17.48 1.73 7.65
C GLY A 165 -16.17 1.16 8.18
N VAL A 166 -16.28 0.04 8.89
CA VAL A 166 -15.15 -0.73 9.42
C VAL A 166 -14.83 -1.84 8.42
N LEU A 167 -13.65 -1.78 7.80
CA LEU A 167 -13.12 -2.82 6.92
C LEU A 167 -12.22 -3.74 7.74
N ASP A 168 -12.80 -4.73 8.40
CA ASP A 168 -12.05 -5.63 9.28
C ASP A 168 -11.46 -6.85 8.56
N ASN A 169 -11.50 -6.89 7.23
CA ASN A 169 -10.99 -8.00 6.45
C ASN A 169 -10.38 -7.51 5.12
N PHE A 170 -9.61 -6.40 5.20
CA PHE A 170 -8.86 -5.82 4.10
C PHE A 170 -7.38 -6.22 4.17
N TYR A 171 -6.76 -6.54 3.04
CA TYR A 171 -5.39 -7.04 2.96
C TYR A 171 -4.62 -6.31 1.86
N ASP A 172 -3.43 -5.83 2.20
CA ASP A 172 -2.56 -5.26 1.18
C ASP A 172 -2.05 -6.38 0.27
N SER A 173 -2.03 -6.11 -1.04
CA SER A 173 -1.58 -7.10 -2.02
C SER A 173 -0.06 -7.16 -2.16
N GLY A 174 0.63 -6.10 -1.72
CA GLY A 174 2.09 -6.06 -1.60
C GLY A 174 2.58 -6.75 -0.33
N GLU A 175 3.78 -7.29 -0.41
CA GLU A 175 4.48 -7.88 0.72
C GLU A 175 5.27 -6.85 1.53
N VAL A 176 5.77 -5.83 0.83
CA VAL A 176 6.71 -4.80 1.30
C VAL A 176 6.54 -3.54 0.43
N SER A 177 7.07 -2.37 0.82
CA SER A 177 6.87 -1.14 0.02
C SER A 177 7.38 -1.27 -1.42
N GLY A 178 8.38 -2.14 -1.61
CA GLY A 178 8.93 -2.44 -2.93
C GLY A 178 7.92 -2.97 -3.95
N ASP A 179 6.92 -3.76 -3.55
CA ASP A 179 5.82 -4.17 -4.43
C ASP A 179 4.46 -3.55 -4.05
N GLY A 180 4.31 -3.07 -2.82
CA GLY A 180 3.11 -2.41 -2.30
C GLY A 180 2.69 -1.18 -3.08
N HIS A 181 3.62 -0.26 -3.36
CA HIS A 181 3.36 0.92 -4.19
C HIS A 181 2.89 0.56 -5.60
N VAL A 182 3.51 -0.47 -6.20
CA VAL A 182 3.17 -0.93 -7.56
C VAL A 182 1.79 -1.60 -7.56
N TRP A 183 1.50 -2.49 -6.60
CA TRP A 183 0.16 -3.07 -6.44
C TRP A 183 -0.92 -2.00 -6.24
N SER A 184 -0.61 -0.97 -5.45
CA SER A 184 -1.51 0.13 -5.11
C SER A 184 -1.84 1.05 -6.28
N THR A 185 -1.01 1.05 -7.33
CA THR A 185 -1.16 1.95 -8.49
C THR A 185 -1.39 1.22 -9.81
N ALA A 186 -1.14 -0.09 -9.88
CA ALA A 186 -1.30 -0.89 -11.10
C ALA A 186 -2.17 -2.15 -10.93
N ALA A 187 -2.60 -2.50 -9.71
CA ALA A 187 -3.32 -3.75 -9.40
C ALA A 187 -2.58 -5.03 -9.84
N ILE A 188 -1.27 -4.93 -10.09
CA ILE A 188 -0.36 -6.02 -10.43
C ILE A 188 1.08 -5.52 -10.28
N THR A 189 2.03 -6.44 -10.13
CA THR A 189 3.47 -6.16 -10.12
C THR A 189 4.17 -6.67 -11.39
N SER A 190 5.37 -6.18 -11.65
CA SER A 190 6.22 -6.73 -12.71
C SER A 190 6.85 -8.06 -12.27
N ASP A 191 7.11 -8.97 -13.23
CA ASP A 191 7.88 -10.19 -12.97
C ASP A 191 9.31 -9.88 -12.47
N TYR A 192 9.81 -8.70 -12.84
CA TYR A 192 11.07 -8.18 -12.34
C TYR A 192 10.99 -7.87 -10.84
N ASN A 193 9.99 -7.10 -10.38
CA ASN A 193 9.80 -6.74 -8.98
C ASN A 193 9.76 -8.00 -8.10
N GLU A 194 8.84 -8.91 -8.44
CA GLU A 194 8.54 -10.14 -7.71
C GLU A 194 9.75 -11.07 -7.54
N LYS A 195 10.75 -10.95 -8.41
CA LYS A 195 12.00 -11.72 -8.37
C LYS A 195 13.18 -11.00 -7.72
N THR A 196 13.05 -9.69 -7.47
CA THR A 196 14.20 -8.85 -7.15
C THR A 196 14.06 -8.05 -5.86
N TRP A 197 12.85 -7.74 -5.38
CA TRP A 197 12.70 -7.01 -4.13
C TRP A 197 13.34 -7.74 -2.94
N GLN A 198 13.29 -9.08 -2.91
CA GLN A 198 13.91 -9.86 -1.82
C GLN A 198 15.43 -9.65 -1.76
N ILE A 199 16.07 -9.36 -2.90
CA ILE A 199 17.50 -9.06 -2.99
C ILE A 199 17.79 -7.67 -2.40
N ALA A 200 16.93 -6.69 -2.69
CA ALA A 200 17.02 -5.34 -2.13
C ALA A 200 16.81 -5.34 -0.61
N TYR A 201 15.86 -6.14 -0.12
CA TYR A 201 15.53 -6.20 1.31
C TYR A 201 16.53 -7.01 2.15
N ARG A 202 17.21 -8.02 1.55
CA ARG A 202 18.21 -8.83 2.30
C ARG A 202 19.58 -8.15 2.44
N SER A 203 19.94 -7.23 1.55
CA SER A 203 21.32 -6.75 1.41
C SER A 203 21.44 -5.45 0.61
N LYS A 204 22.65 -4.87 0.58
CA LYS A 204 22.98 -3.70 -0.24
C LYS A 204 23.41 -4.05 -1.67
N GLU A 205 23.07 -5.24 -2.16
CA GLU A 205 23.44 -5.70 -3.51
C GLU A 205 22.64 -5.00 -4.60
N ARG A 206 21.57 -4.29 -4.22
CA ARG A 206 20.66 -3.60 -5.12
C ARG A 206 20.20 -2.26 -4.51
N THR A 207 19.92 -1.29 -5.38
CA THR A 207 19.31 0.01 -5.04
C THR A 207 17.78 -0.08 -5.02
N TYR A 208 17.13 0.87 -4.36
CA TYR A 208 15.67 1.02 -4.42
C TYR A 208 15.24 1.38 -5.84
N ASP A 209 14.33 0.59 -6.44
CA ASP A 209 13.86 0.80 -7.81
C ASP A 209 12.36 0.60 -8.05
N PHE A 210 11.55 0.90 -7.03
CA PHE A 210 10.13 0.54 -6.98
C PHE A 210 9.14 1.69 -7.25
N GLN A 211 9.61 2.95 -7.23
CA GLN A 211 8.79 4.16 -7.47
C GLN A 211 9.28 4.98 -8.67
N GLY A 212 9.80 4.29 -9.69
CA GLY A 212 10.17 4.90 -10.97
C GLY A 212 11.62 5.39 -11.09
N THR A 213 12.46 5.08 -10.11
CA THR A 213 13.91 5.30 -10.17
C THR A 213 14.61 3.98 -10.42
N VAL A 214 15.71 3.96 -11.17
CA VAL A 214 16.54 2.74 -11.32
C VAL A 214 17.99 3.15 -11.11
N ALA A 215 18.68 2.46 -10.19
CA ALA A 215 20.08 2.75 -9.87
C ALA A 215 20.35 4.21 -9.47
N ASP A 216 19.45 4.83 -8.70
CA ASP A 216 19.47 6.24 -8.28
C ASP A 216 19.30 7.26 -9.44
N GLU A 217 18.91 6.80 -10.63
CA GLU A 217 18.64 7.61 -11.82
C GLU A 217 17.15 7.58 -12.21
N TYR A 218 16.74 8.50 -13.09
CA TYR A 218 15.39 8.54 -13.66
C TYR A 218 15.41 7.98 -15.10
N PRO A 219 15.01 6.72 -15.35
CA PRO A 219 15.00 6.15 -16.71
C PRO A 219 14.29 7.06 -17.74
N LEU A 220 13.22 7.71 -17.28
CA LEU A 220 12.42 8.65 -18.07
C LEU A 220 13.20 9.90 -18.54
N GLU A 221 14.19 10.39 -17.80
CA GLU A 221 15.05 11.51 -18.24
C GLU A 221 16.06 11.07 -19.31
N HIS A 222 16.27 9.77 -19.47
CA HIS A 222 17.19 9.15 -20.43
C HIS A 222 16.49 8.50 -21.62
N ASP A 223 15.18 8.70 -21.77
CA ASP A 223 14.33 8.03 -22.77
C ASP A 223 14.46 6.49 -22.70
N GLN A 224 14.64 5.95 -21.49
CA GLN A 224 14.73 4.52 -21.23
C GLN A 224 13.43 4.01 -20.59
N PRO A 225 12.97 2.79 -20.96
CA PRO A 225 11.86 2.17 -20.25
C PRO A 225 12.30 1.85 -18.82
N ASP A 226 11.37 2.00 -17.88
CA ASP A 226 11.57 1.49 -16.54
C ASP A 226 11.39 -0.03 -16.56
N ILE A 227 12.33 -0.74 -15.96
CA ILE A 227 12.33 -2.20 -15.92
C ILE A 227 11.28 -2.73 -14.95
N ASP A 228 10.86 -1.91 -13.97
CA ASP A 228 9.86 -2.29 -12.99
C ASP A 228 8.42 -1.96 -13.41
N ASP A 229 8.23 -1.37 -14.59
CA ASP A 229 6.89 -1.08 -15.10
C ASP A 229 6.08 -2.37 -15.34
N PRO A 230 4.89 -2.50 -14.73
CA PRO A 230 3.96 -3.53 -15.14
C PRO A 230 3.57 -3.34 -16.59
N ALA A 231 3.51 -4.44 -17.36
CA ALA A 231 3.21 -4.39 -18.79
C ALA A 231 1.81 -3.82 -19.11
N THR A 232 0.92 -3.79 -18.12
CA THR A 232 -0.45 -3.29 -18.20
C THR A 232 -0.58 -1.82 -17.76
N GLY A 233 0.52 -1.20 -17.32
CA GLY A 233 0.56 0.21 -16.90
C GLY A 233 -0.03 0.45 -15.51
N PHE A 234 -0.26 1.73 -15.22
CA PHE A 234 -0.72 2.24 -13.91
C PHE A 234 -2.04 3.01 -14.07
N LEU A 235 -2.68 3.36 -12.94
CA LEU A 235 -3.92 4.13 -12.86
C LEU A 235 -3.86 5.43 -13.68
N TRP A 236 -2.77 6.19 -13.59
CA TRP A 236 -2.58 7.40 -14.39
C TRP A 236 -2.44 7.12 -15.90
N GLY A 237 -1.88 5.97 -16.28
CA GLY A 237 -1.86 5.51 -17.67
C GLY A 237 -3.26 5.13 -18.16
N ASN A 238 -4.03 4.44 -17.32
CA ASN A 238 -5.43 4.12 -17.60
C ASN A 238 -6.26 5.42 -17.77
N LEU A 239 -6.08 6.39 -16.87
CA LEU A 239 -6.67 7.73 -16.98
C LEU A 239 -6.21 8.44 -18.24
N ALA A 240 -4.92 8.52 -18.54
CA ALA A 240 -4.40 9.23 -19.71
C ALA A 240 -4.94 8.63 -21.03
N HIS A 241 -4.99 7.31 -21.15
CA HIS A 241 -5.38 6.62 -22.39
C HIS A 241 -6.89 6.43 -22.55
N ASN A 242 -7.62 6.22 -21.45
CA ASN A 242 -9.06 5.98 -21.47
C ASN A 242 -9.88 7.17 -20.97
N SER A 243 -9.24 8.32 -20.69
CA SER A 243 -9.92 9.56 -20.34
C SER A 243 -10.89 9.94 -21.45
N ARG A 244 -12.18 9.82 -21.16
CA ARG A 244 -13.23 10.53 -21.90
C ARG A 244 -13.21 12.03 -21.53
N GLY A 245 -12.02 12.63 -21.42
CA GLY A 245 -11.79 13.95 -20.83
C GLY A 245 -11.71 13.99 -19.30
N LEU A 246 -11.40 12.85 -18.64
CA LEU A 246 -11.17 12.82 -17.19
C LEU A 246 -9.83 13.48 -16.85
N ALA A 247 -9.86 14.44 -15.91
CA ALA A 247 -8.65 15.07 -15.39
C ALA A 247 -8.10 14.27 -14.21
N TYR A 248 -6.77 14.26 -14.05
CA TYR A 248 -6.11 13.63 -12.91
C TYR A 248 -4.95 14.48 -12.39
N ARG A 249 -4.65 14.31 -11.10
CA ARG A 249 -3.61 15.06 -10.39
C ARG A 249 -2.93 14.20 -9.32
N ASP A 250 -1.62 14.25 -9.28
CA ASP A 250 -0.80 13.50 -8.34
C ASP A 250 -0.13 14.41 -7.31
N TYR A 251 -0.17 14.00 -6.06
CA TYR A 251 0.48 14.61 -4.91
C TYR A 251 1.37 13.58 -4.22
N GLY A 252 2.48 13.23 -4.88
CA GLY A 252 3.66 12.64 -4.24
C GLY A 252 3.96 11.18 -4.57
N GLU A 253 3.13 10.48 -5.36
CA GLU A 253 3.32 9.06 -5.69
C GLU A 253 3.95 8.91 -7.08
N PHE A 254 5.05 8.17 -7.18
CA PHE A 254 5.91 8.17 -8.38
C PHE A 254 6.37 9.58 -8.82
N ILE A 255 6.43 10.50 -7.85
CA ILE A 255 7.05 11.82 -7.97
C ILE A 255 8.23 11.84 -7.00
N SER A 256 9.45 11.92 -7.50
CA SER A 256 10.65 11.88 -6.67
C SER A 256 11.08 13.28 -6.21
N GLY A 257 11.31 13.42 -4.91
CA GLY A 257 11.78 14.64 -4.28
C GLY A 257 13.30 14.71 -4.23
N GLU A 258 13.86 15.74 -4.86
CA GLU A 258 15.22 16.15 -4.58
C GLU A 258 15.21 17.09 -3.38
N TRP A 259 15.80 16.65 -2.27
CA TRP A 259 15.88 17.43 -1.04
C TRP A 259 17.11 18.35 -1.02
N CYS A 260 17.01 19.49 -0.36
CA CYS A 260 18.11 20.44 -0.21
C CYS A 260 19.22 19.94 0.74
N SER A 261 18.93 18.95 1.57
CA SER A 261 19.94 18.27 2.37
C SER A 261 20.78 17.35 1.47
N PRO A 262 22.11 17.37 1.58
CA PRO A 262 22.94 16.47 0.79
C PRO A 262 22.55 15.03 1.09
N LYS A 263 22.30 14.22 0.05
CA LYS A 263 22.12 12.77 0.20
C LYS A 263 23.26 12.25 1.09
N ARG A 264 22.94 11.52 2.17
CA ARG A 264 23.97 10.80 2.93
C ARG A 264 24.78 10.00 1.92
N LYS A 265 26.12 10.03 2.01
CA LYS A 265 26.99 9.19 1.18
C LYS A 265 26.75 7.71 1.51
N GLY A 266 25.62 7.16 1.07
CA GLY A 266 25.43 5.73 0.85
C GLY A 266 26.41 5.32 -0.23
N SER A 267 27.04 4.16 -0.06
CA SER A 267 28.23 3.71 -0.78
C SER A 267 28.22 4.10 -2.25
N ALA A 268 29.13 5.01 -2.63
CA ALA A 268 29.53 5.18 -4.02
C ALA A 268 29.95 3.80 -4.54
N SER A 269 29.04 3.12 -5.22
CA SER A 269 29.40 1.89 -5.91
C SER A 269 30.21 2.32 -7.11
N PRO A 270 31.38 1.73 -7.40
CA PRO A 270 32.07 1.94 -8.67
C PRO A 270 31.21 1.54 -9.91
N LYS A 271 30.00 1.02 -9.68
CA LYS A 271 28.99 0.67 -10.68
C LYS A 271 27.78 1.63 -10.72
N GLN A 272 27.73 2.65 -9.86
CA GLN A 272 26.73 3.70 -10.01
C GLN A 272 27.00 4.44 -11.33
N GLY A 273 25.93 4.72 -12.07
CA GLY A 273 25.99 5.43 -13.33
C GLY A 273 26.51 6.86 -13.17
N THR A 274 26.45 7.63 -14.24
CA THR A 274 27.07 8.95 -14.26
C THR A 274 26.31 9.85 -13.27
N PRO A 275 26.96 10.47 -12.27
CA PRO A 275 26.27 11.35 -11.34
C PRO A 275 25.48 12.40 -12.13
N HIS A 276 24.18 12.52 -11.87
CA HIS A 276 23.39 13.64 -12.40
C HIS A 276 24.09 14.94 -12.03
N ALA A 277 24.16 15.88 -12.98
CA ALA A 277 24.87 17.13 -12.79
C ALA A 277 24.34 17.87 -11.55
N ASP A 278 25.24 18.24 -10.64
CA ASP A 278 24.94 19.07 -9.46
C ASP A 278 24.31 20.38 -9.94
N GLY A 279 22.98 20.43 -9.97
CA GLY A 279 22.27 21.68 -10.20
C GLY A 279 22.33 22.60 -8.98
N GLN A 280 21.71 23.78 -9.11
CA GLN A 280 21.83 24.89 -8.18
C GLN A 280 21.67 24.48 -6.70
N GLN A 281 22.70 24.75 -5.91
CA GLN A 281 22.75 24.42 -4.48
C GLN A 281 21.72 25.27 -3.72
N CYS A 282 20.90 24.64 -2.88
CA CYS A 282 19.97 25.36 -2.03
C CYS A 282 20.73 26.27 -1.06
N SER A 283 20.24 27.51 -0.86
CA SER A 283 20.81 28.45 0.11
C SER A 283 20.62 27.98 1.56
N ARG A 284 19.63 27.12 1.79
CA ARG A 284 19.23 26.57 3.09
C ARG A 284 18.70 25.16 2.87
N ASN A 285 18.95 24.24 3.81
CA ASN A 285 18.54 22.83 3.68
C ASN A 285 17.33 22.43 4.55
N SER A 286 17.01 23.20 5.58
CA SER A 286 15.95 22.88 6.54
C SER A 286 15.48 24.12 7.29
N VAL A 287 14.25 24.14 7.81
CA VAL A 287 13.66 25.20 8.65
C VAL A 287 13.68 24.76 10.12
N ALA A 288 14.35 25.50 11.00
CA ALA A 288 14.34 25.19 12.43
C ALA A 288 13.11 25.80 13.12
N LYS A 289 12.86 25.36 14.36
CA LYS A 289 11.77 25.89 15.18
C LYS A 289 11.81 27.42 15.28
N GLY A 290 10.66 28.05 15.02
CA GLY A 290 10.48 29.50 15.13
C GLY A 290 10.98 30.29 13.91
N GLU A 291 11.59 29.65 12.92
CA GLU A 291 11.91 30.27 11.64
C GLU A 291 10.70 30.17 10.68
N PRO A 292 10.54 31.12 9.75
CA PRO A 292 9.41 31.09 8.82
C PRO A 292 9.46 29.85 7.94
N LEU A 293 8.31 29.17 7.84
CA LEU A 293 8.07 28.09 6.88
C LEU A 293 8.01 28.63 5.45
N PRO A 294 8.12 27.77 4.42
CA PRO A 294 7.86 28.17 3.04
C PRO A 294 6.50 28.87 2.88
N PRO A 295 6.37 29.85 1.98
CA PRO A 295 5.16 30.68 1.87
C PRO A 295 3.86 29.93 1.52
N ASN A 296 3.97 28.70 1.04
CA ASN A 296 2.82 27.86 0.71
C ASN A 296 2.30 27.07 1.94
N VAL A 297 3.11 26.80 2.97
CA VAL A 297 2.68 25.97 4.11
C VAL A 297 2.68 26.72 5.43
N GLY A 298 2.06 26.12 6.45
CA GLY A 298 1.85 26.71 7.76
C GLY A 298 0.55 27.51 7.86
N GLN A 299 0.09 27.75 9.09
CA GLN A 299 -1.18 28.42 9.37
C GLN A 299 -0.97 29.57 10.37
N PRO A 300 -1.02 30.85 9.95
CA PRO A 300 -1.13 31.32 8.56
C PRO A 300 0.11 30.95 7.73
N HIS A 301 0.00 31.04 6.40
CA HIS A 301 1.08 30.75 5.45
C HIS A 301 2.40 31.46 5.79
N GLY A 302 3.51 30.72 5.77
CA GLY A 302 4.83 31.22 6.14
C GLY A 302 5.00 31.51 7.63
N SER A 303 4.09 31.01 8.48
CA SER A 303 4.21 31.12 9.93
C SER A 303 5.50 30.50 10.47
N PRO A 304 5.95 30.93 11.66
CA PRO A 304 7.08 30.30 12.34
C PRO A 304 6.85 28.80 12.55
N SER A 305 7.83 27.97 12.19
CA SER A 305 7.76 26.51 12.34
C SER A 305 7.48 26.11 13.80
N PRO A 306 6.41 25.34 14.08
CA PRO A 306 6.12 24.84 15.42
C PRO A 306 6.94 23.59 15.78
N TRP A 307 7.50 22.92 14.76
CA TRP A 307 8.21 21.65 14.85
C TRP A 307 9.49 21.79 15.67
N ARG A 308 9.73 20.83 16.56
CA ARG A 308 10.89 20.85 17.47
C ARG A 308 12.18 20.35 16.80
N TRP A 309 12.05 19.69 15.65
CA TRP A 309 13.16 19.30 14.78
C TRP A 309 13.26 20.23 13.58
N ALA A 310 14.33 20.09 12.80
CA ALA A 310 14.51 20.86 11.58
C ALA A 310 13.69 20.22 10.44
N VAL A 311 12.74 20.96 9.88
CA VAL A 311 11.91 20.50 8.76
C VAL A 311 12.74 20.60 7.47
N PRO A 312 12.97 19.51 6.71
CA PRO A 312 13.77 19.55 5.50
C PRO A 312 13.09 20.38 4.41
N LEU A 313 13.90 21.00 3.55
CA LEU A 313 13.42 21.74 2.38
C LEU A 313 13.55 20.90 1.11
N VAL A 314 12.51 20.92 0.29
CA VAL A 314 12.52 20.36 -1.07
C VAL A 314 13.24 21.33 -2.00
N ARG A 315 14.07 20.80 -2.89
CA ARG A 315 14.72 21.52 -3.97
C ARG A 315 13.86 21.51 -5.23
N ARG A 316 13.43 20.32 -5.67
CA ARG A 316 12.48 20.12 -6.77
C ARG A 316 11.80 18.76 -6.65
N MET A 317 10.64 18.64 -7.25
CA MET A 317 9.91 17.39 -7.44
C MET A 317 10.02 16.95 -8.91
N VAL A 318 10.14 15.65 -9.15
CA VAL A 318 10.44 15.06 -10.46
C VAL A 318 9.47 13.92 -10.75
N ALA A 319 8.60 14.07 -11.74
CA ALA A 319 7.76 12.96 -12.20
C ALA A 319 8.63 11.82 -12.75
N THR A 320 8.45 10.60 -12.24
CA THR A 320 9.20 9.42 -12.70
C THR A 320 8.49 8.66 -13.82
N LYS A 321 7.23 9.03 -14.11
CA LYS A 321 6.40 8.49 -15.21
C LYS A 321 5.99 9.56 -16.20
N ALA A 322 5.91 9.18 -17.48
CA ALA A 322 5.69 10.13 -18.58
C ALA A 322 4.33 10.84 -18.46
N GLU A 323 3.31 10.08 -18.07
CA GLU A 323 1.93 10.51 -17.88
C GLU A 323 1.76 11.45 -16.69
N LEU A 324 2.73 11.51 -15.78
CA LEU A 324 2.70 12.37 -14.60
C LEU A 324 3.35 13.73 -14.84
N ARG A 325 4.17 13.93 -15.88
CA ARG A 325 5.03 15.12 -16.07
C ARG A 325 4.32 16.48 -15.95
N ASP A 326 3.06 16.58 -16.36
CA ASP A 326 2.25 17.81 -16.27
C ASP A 326 1.06 17.69 -15.31
N HIS A 327 1.04 16.62 -14.52
CA HIS A 327 -0.09 16.22 -13.68
C HIS A 327 0.24 16.17 -12.18
N PHE A 328 1.45 16.56 -11.74
CA PHE A 328 1.83 16.57 -10.32
C PHE A 328 2.05 17.97 -9.71
N ASP A 329 1.91 18.11 -8.39
CA ASP A 329 2.21 19.36 -7.68
C ASP A 329 3.71 19.51 -7.41
N PRO A 330 4.39 20.51 -8.01
CA PRO A 330 5.83 20.69 -7.82
C PRO A 330 6.23 21.15 -6.42
N LEU A 331 5.28 21.53 -5.57
CA LEU A 331 5.49 21.95 -4.19
C LEU A 331 5.12 20.87 -3.17
N PHE A 332 4.49 19.78 -3.61
CA PHE A 332 4.09 18.67 -2.74
C PHE A 332 5.23 17.65 -2.58
N PRO A 333 5.79 17.46 -1.37
CA PRO A 333 6.91 16.55 -1.13
C PRO A 333 6.54 15.07 -1.12
N ASP A 334 7.46 14.23 -1.60
CA ASP A 334 7.44 12.77 -1.49
C ASP A 334 7.86 12.28 -0.09
N PHE A 335 8.23 10.99 0.01
CA PHE A 335 8.67 10.33 1.24
C PHE A 335 9.82 11.05 1.93
N ASN A 336 9.56 11.50 3.17
CA ASN A 336 10.59 11.93 4.11
C ASN A 336 10.02 11.97 5.52
N THR A 337 10.52 11.07 6.39
CA THR A 337 10.10 10.90 7.80
C THR A 337 10.43 12.09 8.73
N ASP A 338 11.13 13.12 8.22
CA ASP A 338 11.35 14.37 8.96
C ASP A 338 10.48 15.52 8.42
N TYR A 339 9.75 15.33 7.32
CA TYR A 339 8.79 16.29 6.77
C TYR A 339 7.36 15.94 7.24
N PRO A 340 6.70 16.79 8.03
CA PRO A 340 5.36 16.52 8.57
C PRO A 340 4.26 16.44 7.51
N ASP A 341 3.37 15.47 7.63
CA ASP A 341 2.16 15.34 6.81
C ASP A 341 1.17 16.48 7.03
N GLN A 342 1.23 17.18 8.17
CA GLN A 342 0.47 18.43 8.33
C GLN A 342 0.85 19.50 7.28
N LEU A 343 2.11 19.54 6.86
CA LEU A 343 2.57 20.46 5.81
C LEU A 343 2.22 19.94 4.41
N ARG A 344 2.20 18.62 4.20
CA ARG A 344 1.64 18.01 2.97
C ARG A 344 0.17 18.33 2.81
N ALA A 345 -0.61 18.16 3.90
CA ALA A 345 -2.01 18.54 3.94
C ALA A 345 -2.21 20.05 3.73
N ASP A 346 -1.35 20.92 4.29
CA ASP A 346 -1.40 22.35 3.99
C ASP A 346 -1.28 22.60 2.47
N GLU A 347 -0.31 21.97 1.80
CA GLU A 347 -0.10 22.17 0.36
C GLU A 347 -1.29 21.72 -0.48
N PHE A 348 -1.76 20.48 -0.27
CA PHE A 348 -2.95 19.98 -0.96
C PHE A 348 -4.17 20.89 -0.73
N LEU A 349 -4.39 21.32 0.52
CA LEU A 349 -5.54 22.15 0.87
C LEU A 349 -5.49 23.55 0.27
N ASN A 350 -4.31 24.07 -0.07
CA ASN A 350 -4.17 25.32 -0.80
C ASN A 350 -4.74 25.22 -2.22
N GLU A 351 -4.32 24.20 -2.97
CA GLU A 351 -4.82 23.98 -4.33
C GLU A 351 -6.31 23.60 -4.30
N PHE A 352 -6.71 22.76 -3.33
CA PHE A 352 -8.10 22.38 -3.13
C PHE A 352 -9.03 23.58 -2.88
N ALA A 353 -8.61 24.57 -2.09
CA ALA A 353 -9.39 25.79 -1.89
C ALA A 353 -9.64 26.54 -3.21
N GLY A 354 -8.68 26.51 -4.14
CA GLY A 354 -8.85 27.01 -5.50
C GLY A 354 -9.91 26.25 -6.29
N PHE A 355 -9.92 24.92 -6.21
CA PHE A 355 -10.94 24.09 -6.84
C PHE A 355 -12.34 24.34 -6.27
N VAL A 356 -12.46 24.55 -4.96
CA VAL A 356 -13.73 24.90 -4.31
C VAL A 356 -14.24 26.24 -4.85
N HIS A 357 -13.38 27.26 -4.88
CA HIS A 357 -13.75 28.56 -5.42
C HIS A 357 -14.17 28.48 -6.89
N ALA A 358 -13.46 27.68 -7.70
CA ALA A 358 -13.79 27.50 -9.11
C ALA A 358 -15.16 26.85 -9.33
N ARG A 359 -15.52 25.86 -8.50
CA ARG A 359 -16.85 25.21 -8.56
C ARG A 359 -17.96 26.15 -8.10
N GLU A 360 -17.74 26.92 -7.04
CA GLU A 360 -18.73 27.88 -6.52
C GLU A 360 -19.02 29.02 -7.51
N GLU A 361 -17.98 29.53 -8.17
CA GLU A 361 -18.09 30.60 -9.18
C GLU A 361 -18.41 30.08 -10.59
N HIS A 362 -18.46 28.75 -10.77
CA HIS A 362 -18.56 28.07 -12.07
C HIS A 362 -17.52 28.59 -13.09
N LYS A 363 -16.30 28.83 -12.63
CA LYS A 363 -15.22 29.45 -13.42
C LYS A 363 -13.85 29.01 -12.92
N GLY A 364 -13.03 28.51 -13.84
CA GLY A 364 -11.65 28.09 -13.57
C GLY A 364 -11.51 26.58 -13.65
N THR A 365 -10.43 26.07 -13.09
CA THR A 365 -10.16 24.63 -13.01
C THR A 365 -10.85 24.07 -11.78
N GLU A 366 -11.78 23.13 -11.97
CA GLU A 366 -12.39 22.36 -10.87
C GLU A 366 -11.50 21.20 -10.43
N LEU A 367 -11.88 20.54 -9.32
CA LEU A 367 -11.20 19.35 -8.81
C LEU A 367 -11.07 18.29 -9.92
N PRO A 368 -9.90 17.68 -10.11
CA PRO A 368 -9.72 16.57 -11.04
C PRO A 368 -10.63 15.38 -10.71
N ASN A 369 -10.94 14.56 -11.71
CA ASN A 369 -11.75 13.35 -11.52
C ASN A 369 -11.02 12.30 -10.68
N PHE A 370 -9.69 12.25 -10.78
CA PHE A 370 -8.86 11.41 -9.93
C PHE A 370 -7.75 12.24 -9.29
N VAL A 371 -7.60 12.13 -7.99
CA VAL A 371 -6.53 12.76 -7.22
C VAL A 371 -5.84 11.68 -6.41
N LEU A 372 -4.51 11.59 -6.50
CA LEU A 372 -3.71 10.71 -5.65
C LEU A 372 -2.92 11.56 -4.66
N LEU A 373 -2.96 11.23 -3.37
CA LEU A 373 -2.25 11.89 -2.29
C LEU A 373 -1.40 10.89 -1.50
N TYR A 374 -0.12 11.18 -1.30
CA TYR A 374 0.77 10.35 -0.49
C TYR A 374 1.04 11.00 0.87
N LEU A 375 0.70 10.30 1.96
CA LEU A 375 0.90 10.73 3.36
C LEU A 375 1.75 9.69 4.11
N PRO A 376 3.09 9.76 4.04
CA PRO A 376 3.96 8.68 4.50
C PRO A 376 4.52 8.80 5.92
N ASP A 377 4.18 9.85 6.69
CA ASP A 377 4.90 10.09 7.96
C ASP A 377 4.64 8.98 8.99
N ASP A 378 3.55 8.23 8.86
CA ASP A 378 3.29 7.06 9.68
C ASP A 378 4.25 5.89 9.44
N HIS A 379 5.13 5.90 8.43
CA HIS A 379 6.30 5.01 8.38
C HIS A 379 7.20 5.20 9.61
N THR A 380 7.31 6.44 10.10
CA THR A 380 8.16 6.91 11.20
C THR A 380 9.67 6.83 10.96
N GLY A 381 10.41 7.67 11.68
CA GLY A 381 11.87 7.62 11.77
C GLY A 381 12.42 6.75 12.93
N GLY A 382 11.61 5.90 13.54
CA GLY A 382 11.95 5.21 14.80
C GLY A 382 12.24 6.19 15.95
N THR A 383 13.12 5.82 16.88
CA THR A 383 13.42 6.64 18.08
C THR A 383 14.70 7.48 17.95
N ARG A 384 15.02 7.96 16.73
CA ARG A 384 16.18 8.84 16.47
C ARG A 384 16.15 10.06 17.42
N PRO A 385 17.15 10.25 18.30
CA PRO A 385 17.21 11.41 19.20
C PRO A 385 17.09 12.74 18.47
N GLY A 386 16.19 13.59 18.97
CA GLY A 386 15.89 14.89 18.37
C GLY A 386 14.94 14.86 17.17
N GLY A 387 14.68 13.69 16.56
CA GLY A 387 13.64 13.51 15.55
C GLY A 387 12.25 13.29 16.17
N PRO A 388 11.18 13.24 15.35
CA PRO A 388 9.82 13.00 15.82
C PRO A 388 9.71 11.65 16.54
N LYS A 389 8.91 11.61 17.61
CA LYS A 389 8.55 10.32 18.21
C LYS A 389 7.69 9.51 17.23
N PRO A 390 7.75 8.17 17.24
CA PRO A 390 6.85 7.35 16.41
C PRO A 390 5.37 7.69 16.59
N ALA A 391 4.90 7.79 17.84
CA ALA A 391 3.52 8.19 18.12
C ALA A 391 3.19 9.63 17.66
N ALA A 392 4.19 10.52 17.58
CA ALA A 392 3.99 11.88 17.09
C ALA A 392 3.82 11.90 15.57
N SER A 393 4.62 11.13 14.83
CA SER A 393 4.47 10.95 13.38
C SER A 393 3.15 10.30 12.98
N VAL A 394 2.75 9.22 13.67
CA VAL A 394 1.45 8.56 13.39
C VAL A 394 0.26 9.49 13.69
N ALA A 395 0.32 10.28 14.76
CA ALA A 395 -0.72 11.27 15.04
C ALA A 395 -0.69 12.49 14.11
N ASP A 396 0.48 12.84 13.57
CA ASP A 396 0.63 13.88 12.56
C ASP A 396 -0.07 13.49 11.25
N ASN A 397 0.18 12.25 10.82
CA ASN A 397 -0.46 11.59 9.68
C ASN A 397 -1.98 11.44 9.87
N ASP A 398 -2.44 10.92 11.02
CA ASP A 398 -3.88 10.76 11.35
C ASP A 398 -4.63 12.10 11.24
N LEU A 399 -4.04 13.17 11.78
CA LEU A 399 -4.64 14.50 11.68
C LEU A 399 -4.59 15.04 10.24
N ALA A 400 -3.56 14.72 9.46
CA ALA A 400 -3.45 15.20 8.08
C ALA A 400 -4.56 14.59 7.22
N LEU A 401 -4.74 13.27 7.33
CA LEU A 401 -5.87 12.55 6.75
C LEU A 401 -7.21 13.16 7.21
N GLY A 402 -7.40 13.35 8.52
CA GLY A 402 -8.63 13.92 9.06
C GLY A 402 -8.95 15.32 8.50
N ARG A 403 -7.94 16.17 8.31
CA ARG A 403 -8.07 17.51 7.71
C ARG A 403 -8.47 17.45 6.24
N VAL A 404 -7.88 16.55 5.46
CA VAL A 404 -8.24 16.35 4.04
C VAL A 404 -9.70 15.92 3.93
N VAL A 405 -10.12 14.91 4.69
CA VAL A 405 -11.50 14.41 4.68
C VAL A 405 -12.49 15.47 5.17
N GLU A 406 -12.15 16.23 6.22
CA GLU A 406 -12.98 17.33 6.69
C GLU A 406 -13.17 18.41 5.61
N ALA A 407 -12.10 18.85 4.95
CA ALA A 407 -12.18 19.89 3.94
C ALA A 407 -13.06 19.47 2.76
N VAL A 408 -12.87 18.24 2.25
CA VAL A 408 -13.64 17.71 1.13
C VAL A 408 -15.11 17.55 1.50
N SER A 409 -15.40 16.92 2.65
CA SER A 409 -16.77 16.64 3.07
C SER A 409 -17.58 17.88 3.50
N ARG A 410 -16.92 19.02 3.76
CA ARG A 410 -17.57 20.32 3.99
C ARG A 410 -17.69 21.18 2.74
N SER A 411 -17.09 20.77 1.64
CA SER A 411 -17.08 21.52 0.39
C SER A 411 -18.27 21.18 -0.52
N PRO A 412 -18.49 21.95 -1.60
CA PRO A 412 -19.42 21.59 -2.67
C PRO A 412 -19.08 20.28 -3.42
N TYR A 413 -17.93 19.65 -3.14
CA TYR A 413 -17.54 18.34 -3.70
C TYR A 413 -18.04 17.15 -2.87
N TRP A 414 -18.67 17.36 -1.71
CA TRP A 414 -19.11 16.23 -0.86
C TRP A 414 -20.13 15.32 -1.54
N ASP A 415 -20.97 15.89 -2.41
CA ASP A 415 -22.06 15.19 -3.06
C ASP A 415 -21.60 14.24 -4.17
N ASP A 416 -20.39 14.41 -4.70
CA ASP A 416 -19.87 13.66 -5.84
C ASP A 416 -18.41 13.21 -5.69
N THR A 417 -17.91 13.13 -4.46
CA THR A 417 -16.57 12.61 -4.15
C THR A 417 -16.62 11.32 -3.34
N ALA A 418 -15.74 10.39 -3.69
CA ALA A 418 -15.38 9.24 -2.85
C ALA A 418 -13.89 9.32 -2.51
N ILE A 419 -13.55 9.12 -1.24
CA ILE A 419 -12.17 9.10 -0.77
C ILE A 419 -11.82 7.65 -0.39
N PHE A 420 -10.70 7.17 -0.90
CA PHE A 420 -10.15 5.85 -0.66
C PHE A 420 -8.80 5.99 0.03
N VAL A 421 -8.55 5.18 1.05
CA VAL A 421 -7.32 5.23 1.85
C VAL A 421 -6.85 3.81 2.11
N LEU A 422 -5.56 3.55 1.90
CA LEU A 422 -4.88 2.30 2.26
C LEU A 422 -3.43 2.57 2.67
N GLU A 423 -2.82 1.57 3.30
CA GLU A 423 -1.36 1.46 3.44
C GLU A 423 -0.79 0.78 2.19
N ASP A 424 0.36 1.22 1.69
CA ASP A 424 1.04 0.59 0.55
C ASP A 424 1.26 -0.92 0.76
N ASP A 425 1.65 -1.27 1.99
CA ASP A 425 1.67 -2.62 2.54
C ASP A 425 1.51 -2.60 4.09
N ALA A 426 1.30 -3.77 4.69
CA ALA A 426 1.17 -3.93 6.15
C ALA A 426 2.53 -4.10 6.86
N GLN A 427 3.57 -4.34 6.07
CA GLN A 427 4.95 -4.53 6.44
C GLN A 427 5.12 -5.54 7.57
N ASP A 428 5.72 -5.08 8.67
CA ASP A 428 6.19 -5.91 9.78
C ASP A 428 5.31 -5.77 11.02
N GLY A 429 4.16 -5.11 10.90
CA GLY A 429 3.19 -5.02 11.98
C GLY A 429 2.66 -6.39 12.39
N ALA A 430 2.33 -6.57 13.67
CA ALA A 430 1.67 -7.79 14.12
C ALA A 430 0.16 -7.69 13.91
N ASP A 431 -0.46 -8.75 13.39
CA ASP A 431 -1.89 -8.93 13.23
C ASP A 431 -2.30 -10.37 13.58
N HIS A 432 -3.48 -10.52 14.17
CA HIS A 432 -3.98 -11.80 14.65
C HIS A 432 -4.67 -12.67 13.60
N VAL A 433 -4.95 -12.13 12.41
CA VAL A 433 -5.61 -12.82 11.29
C VAL A 433 -4.60 -13.17 10.21
N ASP A 434 -3.90 -12.19 9.67
CA ASP A 434 -2.85 -12.37 8.65
C ASP A 434 -1.85 -11.21 8.66
N ALA A 435 -0.58 -11.49 8.37
CA ALA A 435 0.46 -10.48 8.24
C ALA A 435 0.19 -9.41 7.18
N HIS A 436 -0.62 -9.68 6.14
CA HIS A 436 -1.03 -8.68 5.13
C HIS A 436 -2.23 -7.84 5.54
N ARG A 437 -2.89 -8.16 6.66
CA ARG A 437 -4.14 -7.50 7.04
C ARG A 437 -3.86 -6.08 7.51
N SER A 438 -4.52 -5.13 6.87
CA SER A 438 -4.21 -3.71 6.97
C SER A 438 -5.45 -2.87 7.23
N ILE A 439 -5.25 -1.58 7.47
CA ILE A 439 -6.36 -0.63 7.52
C ILE A 439 -6.73 -0.15 6.12
N ALA A 440 -8.02 0.13 5.93
CA ALA A 440 -8.52 0.82 4.76
C ALA A 440 -9.75 1.64 5.10
N PHE A 441 -9.96 2.73 4.37
CA PHE A 441 -11.13 3.58 4.52
C PHE A 441 -11.76 3.90 3.16
N VAL A 442 -13.10 3.82 3.09
CA VAL A 442 -13.88 4.29 1.94
C VAL A 442 -14.91 5.30 2.46
N VAL A 443 -14.65 6.57 2.16
CA VAL A 443 -15.38 7.71 2.73
C VAL A 443 -16.20 8.39 1.64
N SER A 444 -17.52 8.43 1.81
CA SER A 444 -18.40 9.12 0.89
C SER A 444 -19.71 9.53 1.57
N LYS A 445 -20.42 10.49 0.98
CA LYS A 445 -21.79 10.84 1.39
C LYS A 445 -22.73 9.62 1.37
N TYR A 446 -22.39 8.62 0.57
CA TYR A 446 -23.14 7.38 0.33
C TYR A 446 -22.67 6.20 1.19
N SER A 447 -21.74 6.38 2.12
CA SER A 447 -21.34 5.31 3.03
C SER A 447 -22.51 4.83 3.91
N PRO A 448 -22.64 3.52 4.16
CA PRO A 448 -23.65 2.96 5.07
C PRO A 448 -23.28 3.23 6.54
N GLY A 449 -24.23 2.97 7.45
CA GLY A 449 -24.01 3.03 8.90
C GLY A 449 -23.98 4.46 9.46
N SER A 450 -23.59 4.56 10.73
CA SER A 450 -23.31 5.81 11.45
C SER A 450 -22.39 5.54 12.64
N PRO A 451 -21.80 6.56 13.29
CA PRO A 451 -20.97 6.33 14.47
C PRO A 451 -21.67 5.58 15.62
N GLN A 452 -23.01 5.69 15.73
CA GLN A 452 -23.79 4.97 16.74
C GLN A 452 -24.14 3.53 16.32
N GLN A 453 -24.18 3.26 15.02
CA GLN A 453 -24.41 1.94 14.44
C GLN A 453 -23.46 1.74 13.25
N PRO A 454 -22.16 1.50 13.50
CA PRO A 454 -21.17 1.39 12.44
C PRO A 454 -21.52 0.24 11.50
N PHE A 455 -21.30 0.45 10.20
CA PHE A 455 -21.31 -0.63 9.23
C PHE A 455 -19.99 -1.40 9.33
N ILE A 456 -20.04 -2.73 9.33
CA ILE A 456 -18.85 -3.58 9.41
C ILE A 456 -18.85 -4.48 8.18
N ALA A 457 -17.80 -4.35 7.36
CA ALA A 457 -17.58 -5.14 6.16
C ALA A 457 -16.61 -6.27 6.49
N HIS A 458 -17.15 -7.49 6.56
CA HIS A 458 -16.39 -8.72 6.79
C HIS A 458 -15.94 -9.41 5.49
N GLN A 459 -16.32 -8.86 4.33
CA GLN A 459 -15.91 -9.39 3.04
C GLN A 459 -14.39 -9.30 2.88
N PHE A 460 -13.79 -10.33 2.30
CA PHE A 460 -12.37 -10.31 1.95
C PHE A 460 -12.16 -9.30 0.82
N TYR A 461 -11.41 -8.24 1.12
CA TYR A 461 -11.01 -7.23 0.15
C TYR A 461 -9.50 -7.09 0.14
N THR A 462 -8.96 -6.71 -1.00
CA THR A 462 -7.56 -6.36 -1.14
C THR A 462 -7.38 -5.01 -1.82
N THR A 463 -6.15 -4.52 -1.90
CA THR A 463 -5.72 -3.41 -2.76
C THR A 463 -6.38 -3.45 -4.15
N VAL A 464 -6.46 -4.64 -4.76
CA VAL A 464 -7.05 -4.84 -6.10
C VAL A 464 -8.55 -4.54 -6.13
N ASN A 465 -9.31 -4.92 -5.09
CA ASN A 465 -10.73 -4.58 -4.99
C ASN A 465 -10.94 -3.06 -4.89
N MET A 466 -10.03 -2.37 -4.19
CA MET A 466 -10.06 -0.91 -4.08
C MET A 466 -9.81 -0.26 -5.44
N VAL A 467 -8.76 -0.68 -6.15
CA VAL A 467 -8.45 -0.21 -7.52
C VAL A 467 -9.64 -0.40 -8.45
N HIS A 468 -10.19 -1.61 -8.53
CA HIS A 468 -11.33 -1.88 -9.42
C HIS A 468 -12.58 -1.06 -9.06
N THR A 469 -12.78 -0.78 -7.77
CA THR A 469 -13.88 0.09 -7.31
C THR A 469 -13.68 1.52 -7.76
N MET A 470 -12.47 2.07 -7.68
CA MET A 470 -12.15 3.42 -8.18
C MET A 470 -12.35 3.52 -9.70
N GLU A 471 -11.86 2.55 -10.46
CA GLU A 471 -12.05 2.48 -11.91
C GLU A 471 -13.52 2.44 -12.29
N SER A 472 -14.30 1.58 -11.62
CA SER A 472 -15.75 1.44 -11.85
C SER A 472 -16.52 2.73 -11.55
N LEU A 473 -16.15 3.47 -10.50
CA LEU A 473 -16.78 4.75 -10.17
C LEU A 473 -16.47 5.83 -11.22
N LEU A 474 -15.27 5.80 -11.81
CA LEU A 474 -14.87 6.74 -12.87
C LEU A 474 -15.26 6.27 -14.28
N GLY A 475 -15.76 5.05 -14.42
CA GLY A 475 -16.11 4.45 -15.71
C GLY A 475 -14.88 4.11 -16.56
N LEU A 476 -13.75 3.82 -15.91
CA LEU A 476 -12.54 3.30 -16.53
C LEU A 476 -12.65 1.78 -16.73
N PRO A 477 -12.04 1.22 -17.78
CA PRO A 477 -11.86 -0.22 -17.87
C PRO A 477 -10.83 -0.70 -16.84
N PRO A 478 -10.87 -1.97 -16.41
CA PRO A 478 -9.78 -2.56 -15.64
C PRO A 478 -8.47 -2.54 -16.43
N MET A 479 -7.34 -2.39 -15.74
CA MET A 479 -6.01 -2.40 -16.36
C MET A 479 -5.54 -3.81 -16.73
N ASN A 480 -5.94 -4.82 -15.96
CA ASN A 480 -5.46 -6.20 -16.14
C ASN A 480 -6.49 -7.26 -15.73
N GLN A 481 -6.06 -8.50 -15.46
CA GLN A 481 -6.98 -9.59 -15.10
C GLN A 481 -7.30 -9.63 -13.60
N ASN A 482 -6.45 -9.05 -12.75
CA ASN A 482 -6.66 -9.05 -11.31
C ASN A 482 -7.82 -8.12 -10.94
N ASP A 483 -7.78 -6.88 -11.42
CA ASP A 483 -8.85 -5.89 -11.20
C ASP A 483 -10.12 -6.26 -11.97
N ALA A 484 -10.02 -6.75 -13.21
CA ALA A 484 -11.20 -7.14 -14.01
C ALA A 484 -12.11 -8.18 -13.32
N ASN A 485 -11.54 -9.07 -12.50
CA ASN A 485 -12.28 -10.13 -11.81
C ASN A 485 -12.50 -9.84 -10.32
N ALA A 486 -11.91 -8.78 -9.77
CA ALA A 486 -12.02 -8.44 -8.36
C ALA A 486 -13.43 -7.93 -8.02
N PRO A 487 -14.14 -8.48 -7.01
CA PRO A 487 -15.45 -7.96 -6.62
C PRO A 487 -15.39 -6.49 -6.20
N LEU A 488 -16.38 -5.69 -6.60
CA LEU A 488 -16.48 -4.28 -6.19
C LEU A 488 -16.78 -4.16 -4.69
N MET A 489 -16.28 -3.10 -4.05
CA MET A 489 -16.60 -2.74 -2.67
C MET A 489 -18.00 -2.09 -2.55
N ALA A 490 -18.98 -2.57 -3.33
CA ALA A 490 -20.31 -1.99 -3.50
C ALA A 490 -21.11 -1.78 -2.20
N PRO A 491 -21.03 -2.65 -1.17
CA PRO A 491 -21.73 -2.41 0.10
C PRO A 491 -21.37 -1.08 0.77
N LEU A 492 -20.16 -0.56 0.55
CA LEU A 492 -19.69 0.71 1.10
C LEU A 492 -20.33 1.95 0.45
N PHE A 493 -21.19 1.76 -0.56
CA PHE A 493 -21.95 2.84 -1.22
C PHE A 493 -23.48 2.64 -1.10
N ALA A 494 -23.94 1.69 -0.28
CA ALA A 494 -25.36 1.35 -0.13
C ALA A 494 -26.14 2.31 0.80
N GLY A 495 -25.46 3.33 1.35
CA GLY A 495 -26.03 4.32 2.24
C GLY A 495 -27.07 5.23 1.58
N PRO A 496 -27.82 6.03 2.35
CA PRO A 496 -28.87 6.90 1.82
C PRO A 496 -28.37 8.12 1.05
N GLY A 497 -27.06 8.39 1.05
CA GLY A 497 -26.53 9.67 0.57
C GLY A 497 -26.74 10.81 1.56
N ASN A 498 -26.68 10.55 2.87
CA ASN A 498 -26.94 11.53 3.92
C ASN A 498 -25.89 11.54 5.04
N GLN A 499 -24.71 10.96 4.81
CA GLN A 499 -23.61 11.07 5.77
C GLN A 499 -23.27 12.54 6.04
N SER A 500 -23.18 12.89 7.32
CA SER A 500 -22.76 14.23 7.73
C SER A 500 -21.31 14.48 7.33
N PRO A 501 -20.93 15.74 7.05
CA PRO A 501 -19.52 16.10 6.88
C PRO A 501 -18.68 15.60 8.05
N PHE A 502 -17.48 15.11 7.74
CA PHE A 502 -16.51 14.70 8.74
C PHE A 502 -16.03 15.91 9.55
N SER A 503 -15.65 15.68 10.80
CA SER A 503 -15.07 16.71 11.66
C SER A 503 -13.75 16.19 12.23
N ALA A 504 -12.64 16.81 11.85
CA ALA A 504 -11.32 16.38 12.29
C ALA A 504 -11.18 16.52 13.81
N ASP A 505 -10.56 15.53 14.46
CA ASP A 505 -10.18 15.59 15.86
C ASP A 505 -8.80 16.22 16.01
N LEU A 506 -8.76 17.39 16.64
CA LEU A 506 -7.55 18.20 16.75
C LEU A 506 -6.79 17.94 18.06
N ARG A 507 -7.23 16.97 18.89
CA ARG A 507 -6.70 16.78 20.25
C ARG A 507 -5.19 16.62 20.30
N ASN A 508 -4.60 15.91 19.32
CA ASN A 508 -3.16 15.59 19.31
C ASN A 508 -2.28 16.75 18.83
N ARG A 509 -2.87 17.72 18.11
CA ARG A 509 -2.27 19.03 17.92
C ARG A 509 -2.35 19.86 19.19
N ASP A 510 -3.54 19.95 19.78
CA ASP A 510 -3.83 20.85 20.89
C ASP A 510 -3.11 20.46 22.19
N ASN A 511 -2.94 19.15 22.44
CA ASN A 511 -2.15 18.63 23.55
C ASN A 511 -0.62 18.61 23.25
N GLY A 512 -0.23 18.96 22.01
CA GLY A 512 1.15 19.02 21.55
C GLY A 512 1.84 17.69 21.28
N LEU A 513 1.08 16.58 21.16
CA LEU A 513 1.60 15.25 20.87
C LEU A 513 2.35 15.18 19.53
N ILE A 514 1.78 15.77 18.47
CA ILE A 514 2.42 15.78 17.14
C ILE A 514 3.80 16.46 17.17
N TYR A 515 4.01 17.43 18.07
CA TYR A 515 5.30 18.15 18.16
C TYR A 515 6.35 17.47 19.06
N GLN A 516 6.09 16.26 19.54
CA GLN A 516 7.01 15.58 20.46
C GLN A 516 8.21 14.97 19.74
N VAL A 517 9.38 15.07 20.39
CA VAL A 517 10.65 14.53 19.90
C VAL A 517 11.19 13.45 20.82
N ASN A 518 12.00 12.55 20.25
CA ASN A 518 12.69 11.51 20.99
C ASN A 518 13.77 12.13 21.92
N PRO A 519 13.78 11.79 23.22
CA PRO A 519 14.86 12.19 24.11
C PRO A 519 16.17 11.46 23.76
N PRO A 520 17.36 11.97 24.17
CA PRO A 520 18.64 11.32 23.91
C PRO A 520 18.78 9.88 24.42
N LYS A 521 17.98 9.50 25.41
CA LYS A 521 17.98 8.17 26.05
C LYS A 521 16.70 7.36 25.74
N ALA A 522 16.02 7.67 24.64
CA ALA A 522 14.88 6.85 24.20
C ALA A 522 15.30 5.39 24.02
N ALA A 523 14.39 4.46 24.30
CA ALA A 523 14.64 3.05 24.00
C ALA A 523 14.81 2.88 22.48
N GLY A 524 15.83 2.14 22.05
CA GLY A 524 16.13 2.01 20.62
C GLY A 524 16.93 3.17 20.01
N ALA A 525 17.21 4.25 20.74
CA ALA A 525 17.84 5.45 20.18
C ALA A 525 19.16 5.18 19.43
N GLN A 526 20.03 4.33 19.97
CA GLN A 526 21.30 3.98 19.33
C GLN A 526 21.12 3.11 18.08
N GLN A 527 20.08 2.29 18.05
CA GLN A 527 19.70 1.47 16.91
C GLN A 527 19.13 2.36 15.81
N SER A 528 18.13 3.18 16.12
CA SER A 528 17.48 4.09 15.17
C SER A 528 18.43 5.12 14.55
N GLN A 529 19.44 5.60 15.28
CA GLN A 529 20.47 6.47 14.70
C GLN A 529 21.29 5.84 13.57
N LYS A 530 21.40 4.50 13.56
CA LYS A 530 22.17 3.74 12.57
C LYS A 530 21.33 3.24 11.40
N MET A 531 20.01 3.32 11.51
CA MET A 531 19.08 2.93 10.46
C MET A 531 19.11 3.96 9.32
N ASP A 532 18.77 3.48 8.13
CA ASP A 532 18.54 4.29 6.94
C ASP A 532 17.04 4.53 6.79
N PHE A 533 16.66 5.74 6.44
CA PHE A 533 15.26 6.15 6.23
C PHE A 533 15.19 7.11 5.02
N SER A 534 16.10 6.91 4.06
CA SER A 534 16.19 7.74 2.86
C SER A 534 15.15 7.39 1.79
N HIS A 535 14.53 6.22 1.90
CA HIS A 535 13.40 5.74 1.10
C HIS A 535 12.54 4.81 1.99
N PRO A 536 11.31 4.48 1.58
CA PRO A 536 10.48 3.49 2.27
C PRO A 536 11.25 2.19 2.48
N ASP A 537 11.08 1.56 3.65
CA ASP A 537 11.65 0.26 3.99
C ASP A 537 13.19 0.12 3.97
N ALA A 538 13.94 1.22 3.87
CA ALA A 538 15.41 1.18 3.98
C ALA A 538 15.91 0.70 5.36
N ALA A 539 15.08 0.87 6.39
CA ALA A 539 15.40 0.48 7.76
C ALA A 539 15.23 -1.04 7.92
N PRO A 540 16.10 -1.73 8.68
CA PRO A 540 15.88 -3.15 8.97
C PRO A 540 14.56 -3.37 9.74
N ALA A 541 13.53 -3.86 9.06
CA ALA A 541 12.15 -3.99 9.57
C ALA A 541 12.08 -4.59 10.98
N ALA A 542 12.70 -5.76 11.17
CA ALA A 542 12.75 -6.43 12.47
C ALA A 542 13.33 -5.57 13.61
N GLN A 543 14.35 -4.75 13.31
CA GLN A 543 14.93 -3.86 14.32
C GLN A 543 14.05 -2.63 14.55
N LEU A 544 13.47 -2.06 13.48
CA LEU A 544 12.57 -0.91 13.59
C LEU A 544 11.34 -1.28 14.40
N ASN A 545 10.65 -2.36 14.01
CA ASN A 545 9.46 -2.85 14.70
C ASN A 545 9.74 -3.17 16.17
N ALA A 546 10.89 -3.79 16.51
CA ALA A 546 11.28 -4.01 17.90
C ALA A 546 11.44 -2.70 18.70
N VAL A 547 11.94 -1.64 18.06
CA VAL A 547 12.02 -0.30 18.65
C VAL A 547 10.63 0.30 18.84
N LEU A 548 9.76 0.23 17.84
CA LEU A 548 8.39 0.75 17.90
C LEU A 548 7.56 0.05 18.99
N TRP A 549 7.64 -1.27 19.04
CA TRP A 549 6.99 -2.07 20.09
C TRP A 549 7.47 -1.67 21.48
N HIS A 550 8.79 -1.56 21.70
CA HIS A 550 9.30 -1.15 23.00
C HIS A 550 8.93 0.29 23.35
N ASP A 551 8.86 1.21 22.38
CA ASP A 551 8.42 2.59 22.62
C ASP A 551 6.98 2.63 23.17
N ARG A 552 6.09 1.79 22.61
CA ARG A 552 4.66 1.80 22.97
C ARG A 552 4.29 0.86 24.11
N LYS A 553 4.89 -0.32 24.16
CA LYS A 553 4.56 -1.41 25.09
C LYS A 553 5.62 -1.61 26.20
N GLY A 554 6.69 -0.81 26.19
CA GLY A 554 7.75 -0.89 27.18
C GLY A 554 8.47 -2.23 27.14
N SER A 555 8.63 -2.86 28.30
CA SER A 555 9.29 -4.17 28.43
C SER A 555 8.40 -5.36 28.08
N ALA A 556 7.16 -5.13 27.62
CA ALA A 556 6.31 -6.24 27.18
C ALA A 556 7.00 -6.96 26.02
N PRO A 557 7.05 -8.30 26.02
CA PRO A 557 7.63 -9.03 24.91
C PRO A 557 6.80 -8.77 23.65
N MET A 558 7.49 -8.55 22.53
CA MET A 558 6.84 -8.57 21.22
C MET A 558 6.25 -9.98 20.99
N PRO A 559 5.07 -10.08 20.35
CA PRO A 559 4.52 -11.37 19.98
C PRO A 559 5.56 -12.19 19.22
N ALA A 560 5.63 -13.48 19.56
CA ALA A 560 6.52 -14.39 18.85
C ALA A 560 5.89 -14.73 17.47
N PRO A 561 6.63 -15.41 16.59
CA PRO A 561 6.08 -15.96 15.36
C PRO A 561 4.97 -16.96 15.59
N ARG A 562 3.91 -16.89 14.78
CA ARG A 562 3.02 -18.02 14.53
C ARG A 562 3.28 -18.52 13.12
N HIS A 563 3.50 -19.82 13.01
CA HIS A 563 3.53 -20.50 11.72
C HIS A 563 2.51 -21.63 11.82
N SER A 564 1.32 -21.43 11.25
CA SER A 564 0.38 -22.52 11.07
C SER A 564 0.81 -23.34 9.84
N VAL A 565 1.45 -24.48 10.07
CA VAL A 565 1.44 -25.54 9.06
C VAL A 565 0.01 -26.07 9.03
N PHE A 566 -0.73 -25.82 7.95
CA PHE A 566 -2.00 -26.50 7.75
C PHE A 566 -1.74 -28.01 7.76
N ALA A 567 -2.22 -28.71 8.80
CA ALA A 567 -2.43 -30.14 8.70
C ALA A 567 -3.54 -30.35 7.66
N GLU A 568 -3.30 -31.26 6.71
CA GLU A 568 -4.27 -31.79 5.75
C GLU A 568 -5.72 -31.58 6.22
N ALA A 569 -6.48 -30.80 5.45
CA ALA A 569 -7.88 -30.51 5.74
C ALA A 569 -8.63 -31.79 6.15
N ASN A 570 -9.29 -31.70 7.30
CA ASN A 570 -10.13 -32.74 7.87
C ASN A 570 -11.04 -33.36 6.80
N ARG A 571 -10.75 -34.62 6.44
CA ARG A 571 -11.63 -35.53 5.71
C ARG A 571 -12.92 -35.77 6.50
N ASN A 572 -13.87 -34.85 6.45
CA ASN A 572 -15.22 -35.09 6.98
C ASN A 572 -16.34 -34.36 6.20
N ARG A 573 -16.14 -34.13 4.89
CA ARG A 573 -17.28 -34.00 3.95
C ARG A 573 -17.46 -35.32 3.23
N LYS A 574 -18.30 -36.19 3.80
CA LYS A 574 -18.86 -37.31 3.03
C LYS A 574 -19.88 -36.73 2.04
N ASN A 575 -19.73 -37.13 0.78
CA ASN A 575 -20.63 -36.95 -0.37
C ASN A 575 -20.31 -35.78 -1.33
N THR A 576 -19.16 -35.87 -1.99
CA THR A 576 -18.94 -35.46 -3.39
C THR A 576 -17.84 -36.34 -3.99
N PRO A 577 -17.88 -36.76 -5.27
CA PRO A 577 -16.83 -37.60 -5.85
C PRO A 577 -15.52 -36.82 -5.96
N GLU A 578 -14.44 -37.30 -5.33
CA GLU A 578 -13.08 -36.76 -5.48
C GLU A 578 -12.55 -36.97 -6.92
N PRO A 579 -12.01 -35.94 -7.59
CA PRO A 579 -11.01 -36.13 -8.65
C PRO A 579 -9.66 -36.52 -8.04
N SER A 580 -8.86 -37.28 -8.78
CA SER A 580 -7.68 -38.02 -8.32
C SER A 580 -6.63 -37.16 -7.58
N LYS A 581 -6.20 -37.64 -6.40
CA LYS A 581 -5.21 -37.04 -5.50
C LYS A 581 -3.84 -36.77 -6.16
N LEU A 582 -3.34 -35.54 -6.00
CA LEU A 582 -1.92 -35.19 -6.03
C LEU A 582 -1.24 -35.77 -4.78
N GLU A 583 -0.13 -36.48 -4.95
CA GLU A 583 0.72 -36.97 -3.86
C GLU A 583 1.78 -35.89 -3.55
N MET A 584 1.65 -35.23 -2.39
CA MET A 584 2.67 -34.31 -1.88
C MET A 584 3.88 -35.11 -1.38
N LEU A 585 5.04 -34.92 -2.01
CA LEU A 585 6.31 -35.42 -1.50
C LEU A 585 6.75 -34.53 -0.34
N LYS A 586 6.89 -35.12 0.86
CA LYS A 586 7.57 -34.46 1.99
C LYS A 586 9.08 -34.37 1.69
N PRO A 587 9.77 -33.31 2.12
CA PRO A 587 11.21 -33.12 1.90
C PRO A 587 12.06 -34.25 2.50
#